data_AF-A0A3A0FU39-F1
#
_entry.id   AF-A0A3A0FU39-F1
#
_cell.length_a   1.000
_cell.length_b   1.000
_cell.length_c   1.000
_cell.angle_alpha   90.00
_cell.angle_beta   90.00
_cell.angle_gamma   90.00
#
_symmetry.space_group_name_H-M   'P 1'
#
loop_
_entity.id
_entity.type
_entity.pdbx_description
1 polymer ?
#
loop_
_entity_poly.entity_id
_entity_poly.type
_entity_poly.pdbx_seq_one_letter_code
_entity_poly.pdbx_strand_id
1 'polypeptide(L)'
;MRPFLLAISLIAAALAYAWLVPQSGIPTWLSLRQEVAQAEQRISALQRQNDALRDEVDALQRDPFAQERAVREELGWVRPGEIVVRVPSPDAGARSIP
;
A
#
# COMPACT_ATOMS: atom_id res chain seq x y z
N MET A 1 57.71 36.13 4.56
CA MET A 1 56.44 36.43 3.84
C MET A 1 55.88 35.23 3.06
N ARG A 2 56.71 34.49 2.32
CA ARG A 2 56.31 33.26 1.59
C ARG A 2 55.56 32.17 2.40
N PRO A 3 55.95 31.82 3.64
CA PRO A 3 55.24 30.77 4.39
C PRO A 3 53.83 31.20 4.83
N PHE A 4 53.59 32.51 4.94
CA PHE A 4 52.29 33.06 5.32
C PHE A 4 51.27 32.91 4.17
N LEU A 5 51.72 33.08 2.92
CA LEU A 5 50.87 32.85 1.73
C LEU A 5 50.51 31.37 1.58
N LEU A 6 51.42 30.46 1.90
CA LEU A 6 51.14 29.01 1.89
C LEU A 6 50.10 28.64 2.96
N ALA A 7 50.22 29.20 4.18
CA ALA A 7 49.25 28.98 5.23
C ALA A 7 47.85 29.51 4.85
N ILE A 8 47.76 30.70 4.27
CA ILE A 8 46.50 31.28 3.79
C ILE A 8 45.89 30.42 2.69
N SER A 9 46.69 29.97 1.71
CA SER A 9 46.23 29.12 0.62
C SER A 9 45.71 27.77 1.13
N LEU A 10 46.37 27.18 2.13
CA LEU A 10 45.95 25.93 2.74
C LEU A 10 44.61 26.09 3.48
N ILE A 11 44.45 27.19 4.22
CA ILE A 11 43.21 27.53 4.92
C ILE A 11 42.07 27.78 3.93
N ALA A 12 42.33 28.53 2.85
CA ALA A 12 41.34 28.77 1.80
C ALA A 12 40.91 27.48 1.09
N ALA A 13 41.85 26.58 0.81
CA ALA A 13 41.56 25.27 0.23
C ALA A 13 40.75 24.37 1.19
N ALA A 14 41.07 24.39 2.49
CA ALA A 14 40.31 23.66 3.50
C ALA A 14 38.88 24.21 3.66
N LEU A 15 38.70 25.54 3.60
CA LEU A 15 37.36 26.15 3.59
C LEU A 15 36.58 25.80 2.33
N ALA A 16 37.20 25.89 1.15
CA ALA A 16 36.57 25.53 -0.12
C ALA A 16 36.17 24.05 -0.14
N TYR A 17 37.01 23.17 0.40
CA TYR A 17 36.70 21.75 0.56
C TYR A 17 35.55 21.52 1.54
N ALA A 18 35.54 22.21 2.69
CA ALA A 18 34.44 22.11 3.66
C ALA A 18 33.10 22.58 3.09
N TRP A 19 33.10 23.57 2.18
CA TRP A 19 31.91 23.99 1.42
C TRP A 19 31.49 22.99 0.34
N LEU A 20 32.44 22.23 -0.21
CA LEU A 20 32.17 21.19 -1.21
C LEU A 20 31.72 19.86 -0.58
N VAL A 21 32.06 19.60 0.69
CA VAL A 21 31.68 18.38 1.40
C VAL A 21 30.18 18.44 1.79
N PRO A 22 29.32 17.58 1.24
CA PRO A 22 27.85 17.65 1.39
C PRO A 22 27.31 17.26 2.78
N GLN A 23 28.08 17.39 3.85
CA GLN A 23 27.76 16.75 5.13
C GLN A 23 27.00 17.63 6.14
N SER A 24 26.65 18.88 5.81
CA SER A 24 25.67 19.62 6.61
C SER A 24 25.08 20.79 5.82
N GLY A 25 23.85 20.64 5.31
CA GLY A 25 23.14 21.80 4.76
C GLY A 25 21.95 21.51 3.86
N ILE A 26 21.13 22.55 3.74
CA ILE A 26 19.93 22.80 2.92
C ILE A 26 19.63 21.85 1.75
N PRO A 27 20.56 21.45 0.86
CA PRO A 27 20.26 20.50 -0.22
C PRO A 27 19.62 19.18 0.22
N THR A 28 20.10 18.54 1.29
CA THR A 28 19.52 17.29 1.79
C THR A 28 18.12 17.50 2.39
N TRP A 29 17.91 18.64 3.05
CA TRP A 29 16.59 19.00 3.56
C TRP A 29 15.61 19.29 2.42
N LEU A 30 16.08 19.93 1.34
CA LEU A 30 15.27 20.21 0.15
C LEU A 30 14.90 18.92 -0.59
N SER A 31 15.83 17.96 -0.72
CA SER A 31 15.53 16.65 -1.33
C SER A 31 14.54 15.86 -0.48
N LEU A 32 14.72 15.80 0.84
CA LEU A 32 13.76 15.16 1.75
C LEU A 32 12.38 15.80 1.64
N ARG A 33 12.30 17.13 1.57
CA ARG A 33 11.01 17.83 1.44
C ARG A 33 10.33 17.52 0.10
N GLN A 34 11.09 17.38 -0.98
CA GLN A 34 10.57 16.97 -2.28
C GLN A 34 10.10 15.52 -2.26
N GLU A 35 10.84 14.62 -1.61
CA GLU A 35 10.46 13.21 -1.44
C GLU A 35 9.15 13.06 -0.66
N VAL A 36 9.00 13.80 0.44
CA VAL A 36 7.76 13.83 1.22
C VAL A 36 6.59 14.33 0.38
N ALA A 37 6.76 15.44 -0.35
CA ALA A 37 5.71 15.98 -1.21
C ALA A 37 5.29 14.99 -2.31
N GLN A 38 6.25 14.27 -2.91
CA GLN A 38 5.94 13.22 -3.89
C GLN A 38 5.23 12.02 -3.26
N ALA A 39 5.62 11.61 -2.05
CA ALA A 39 4.97 10.52 -1.34
C ALA A 39 3.51 10.87 -1.00
N GLU A 40 3.26 12.08 -0.50
CA GLU A 40 1.91 12.58 -0.21
C GLU A 40 1.03 12.62 -1.46
N GLN A 41 1.57 13.09 -2.59
CA GLN A 41 0.86 13.06 -3.86
C GLN A 41 0.49 11.63 -4.29
N ARG A 42 1.41 10.67 -4.15
CA ARG A 42 1.12 9.26 -4.46
C ARG A 42 0.05 8.68 -3.55
N ILE A 43 0.11 8.97 -2.25
CA ILE A 43 -0.91 8.54 -1.28
C ILE A 43 -2.28 9.10 -1.70
N SER A 44 -2.36 10.40 -2.00
CA SER A 44 -3.63 11.02 -2.41
C SER A 44 -4.19 10.45 -3.72
N ALA A 45 -3.32 10.05 -4.65
CA ALA A 45 -3.72 9.42 -5.90
C ALA A 45 -4.24 7.99 -5.66
N LEU A 46 -3.53 7.22 -4.84
CA LEU A 46 -3.93 5.85 -4.48
C LEU A 46 -5.22 5.83 -3.66
N GLN A 47 -5.42 6.78 -2.74
CA GLN A 47 -6.66 6.92 -1.99
C GLN A 47 -7.84 7.17 -2.93
N ARG A 48 -7.72 8.12 -3.86
CA ARG A 48 -8.78 8.38 -4.86
C ARG A 48 -9.08 7.17 -5.74
N GLN A 49 -8.07 6.41 -6.13
CA GLN A 49 -8.28 5.17 -6.88
C GLN A 49 -8.98 4.11 -6.03
N ASN A 50 -8.60 3.98 -4.77
CA ASN A 50 -9.24 3.04 -3.85
C ASN A 50 -10.70 3.40 -3.61
N ASP A 51 -11.00 4.67 -3.40
CA ASP A 51 -12.36 5.17 -3.22
C ASP A 51 -13.20 4.95 -4.47
N ALA A 52 -12.66 5.24 -5.67
CA ALA A 52 -13.36 4.95 -6.92
C ALA A 52 -13.64 3.46 -7.13
N LEU A 53 -12.67 2.59 -6.82
CA LEU A 53 -12.86 1.14 -6.90
C LEU A 53 -13.87 0.63 -5.86
N ARG A 54 -13.89 1.23 -4.67
CA ARG A 54 -14.89 0.91 -3.65
C ARG A 54 -16.29 1.33 -4.09
N ASP A 55 -16.44 2.52 -4.66
CA ASP A 55 -17.71 2.98 -5.20
C ASP A 55 -18.21 2.08 -6.33
N GLU A 56 -17.30 1.60 -7.19
CA GLU A 56 -17.59 0.63 -8.25
C GLU A 56 -18.03 -0.72 -7.68
N VAL A 57 -17.30 -1.24 -6.69
CA VAL A 57 -17.68 -2.45 -5.95
C VAL A 57 -19.04 -2.28 -5.28
N ASP A 58 -19.31 -1.15 -4.64
CA ASP A 58 -20.57 -0.86 -3.96
C ASP A 58 -21.72 -0.64 -4.94
N ALA A 59 -21.45 -0.16 -6.15
CA ALA A 59 -22.45 -0.07 -7.23
C ALA A 59 -22.81 -1.46 -7.78
N LEU A 60 -21.81 -2.30 -8.02
CA LEU A 60 -22.00 -3.71 -8.39
C LEU A 60 -22.66 -4.50 -7.26
N GLN A 61 -22.36 -4.15 -6.01
CA GLN A 61 -22.93 -4.72 -4.79
C GLN A 61 -24.31 -4.14 -4.41
N ARG A 62 -24.91 -3.25 -5.20
CA ARG A 62 -26.29 -2.79 -4.96
C ARG A 62 -27.35 -3.60 -5.70
N ASP A 63 -26.94 -4.59 -6.50
CA ASP A 63 -27.82 -5.67 -6.99
C ASP A 63 -27.48 -7.14 -6.59
N PRO A 64 -27.02 -7.48 -5.35
CA PRO A 64 -26.54 -8.83 -5.03
C PRO A 64 -27.50 -9.59 -4.12
N PHE A 65 -28.44 -8.94 -3.43
CA PHE A 65 -29.41 -9.67 -2.62
C PHE A 65 -30.40 -10.46 -3.48
N ALA A 66 -30.65 -10.00 -4.71
CA ALA A 66 -31.37 -10.78 -5.71
C ALA A 66 -30.48 -11.91 -6.28
N GLN A 67 -29.25 -11.58 -6.68
CA GLN A 67 -28.34 -12.52 -7.34
C GLN A 67 -27.79 -13.61 -6.40
N GLU A 68 -27.44 -13.25 -5.17
CA GLU A 68 -26.86 -14.14 -4.18
C GLU A 68 -27.92 -15.11 -3.61
N ARG A 69 -29.20 -14.70 -3.51
CA ARG A 69 -30.30 -15.63 -3.24
C ARG A 69 -30.46 -16.66 -4.36
N ALA A 70 -30.49 -16.20 -5.63
CA ALA A 70 -30.60 -17.10 -6.77
C ALA A 70 -29.42 -18.10 -6.84
N VAL A 71 -28.18 -17.64 -6.60
CA VAL A 71 -26.99 -18.51 -6.61
C VAL A 71 -26.98 -19.51 -5.44
N ARG A 72 -27.44 -19.13 -4.24
CA ARG A 72 -27.54 -20.05 -3.10
C ARG A 72 -28.64 -21.10 -3.28
N GLU A 73 -29.77 -20.71 -3.88
CA GLU A 73 -30.92 -21.58 -4.07
C GLU A 73 -30.74 -22.54 -5.26
N GLU A 74 -30.14 -22.10 -6.38
CA GLU A 74 -30.02 -22.92 -7.59
C GLU A 74 -28.68 -23.66 -7.73
N LEU A 75 -27.57 -23.07 -7.27
CA LEU A 75 -26.22 -23.61 -7.52
C LEU A 75 -25.49 -24.09 -6.25
N GLY A 76 -25.93 -23.67 -5.06
CA GLY A 76 -25.37 -24.12 -3.78
C GLY A 76 -23.93 -23.67 -3.50
N TRP A 77 -23.50 -22.55 -4.08
CA TRP A 77 -22.13 -22.03 -3.96
C TRP A 77 -21.91 -21.21 -2.68
N VAL A 78 -20.66 -21.17 -2.20
CA VAL A 78 -20.19 -20.40 -1.02
C VAL A 78 -18.93 -19.59 -1.34
N ARG A 79 -18.75 -18.45 -0.65
CA ARG A 79 -17.64 -17.53 -0.93
C ARG A 79 -16.28 -18.08 -0.42
N PRO A 80 -15.14 -17.69 -1.03
CA PRO A 80 -13.82 -18.08 -0.56
C PRO A 80 -13.59 -17.58 0.88
N GLY A 81 -13.43 -18.51 1.83
CA GLY A 81 -13.29 -18.22 3.26
C GLY A 81 -14.47 -18.65 4.14
N GLU A 82 -15.53 -19.25 3.57
CA GLU A 82 -16.74 -19.69 4.30
C GLU A 82 -16.77 -21.23 4.43
N ILE A 83 -17.08 -21.79 5.62
CA ILE A 83 -17.06 -23.25 5.88
C ILE A 83 -18.50 -23.79 5.97
N VAL A 84 -18.84 -24.76 5.12
CA VAL A 84 -20.17 -25.41 5.10
C VAL A 84 -20.23 -26.53 6.14
N VAL A 85 -20.96 -26.32 7.24
CA VAL A 85 -21.23 -27.35 8.25
C VAL A 85 -22.57 -28.01 7.94
N ARG A 86 -22.55 -29.25 7.46
CA ARG A 86 -23.74 -30.11 7.35
C ARG A 86 -23.74 -31.09 8.52
N VAL A 87 -24.75 -30.99 9.37
CA VAL A 87 -24.98 -31.94 10.48
C VAL A 87 -25.98 -32.99 9.98
N PRO A 88 -25.59 -34.25 9.75
CA PRO A 88 -26.53 -35.30 9.41
C PRO A 88 -27.43 -35.64 10.60
N SER A 89 -28.75 -35.69 10.36
CA SER A 89 -29.75 -36.25 11.26
C SER A 89 -29.56 -37.77 11.43
N PRO A 90 -29.99 -38.40 12.54
CA PRO A 90 -29.65 -39.79 12.92
C PRO A 90 -30.15 -40.90 11.99
N ASP A 91 -30.89 -40.58 10.93
CA ASP A 91 -31.67 -41.55 10.16
C ASP A 91 -30.91 -42.17 8.97
N ALA A 92 -29.62 -41.85 8.80
CA ALA A 92 -28.76 -42.38 7.73
C ALA A 92 -28.32 -43.87 7.91
N GLY A 93 -29.00 -44.64 8.77
CA GLY A 93 -28.75 -46.07 8.98
C GLY A 93 -29.83 -47.01 8.42
N ALA A 94 -30.93 -46.48 7.89
CA ALA A 94 -32.08 -47.30 7.49
C ALA A 94 -32.27 -47.32 5.97
N ARG A 95 -31.74 -48.38 5.35
CA ARG A 95 -32.02 -48.92 3.99
C ARG A 95 -30.87 -48.77 2.99
N SER A 96 -29.98 -49.77 2.98
CA SER A 96 -29.73 -50.59 1.78
C SER A 96 -28.66 -51.65 2.04
N ILE A 97 -29.06 -52.88 2.38
CA ILE A 97 -28.45 -54.12 1.85
C ILE A 97 -29.58 -55.17 1.80
N PRO A 98 -29.98 -55.68 0.63
CA PRO A 98 -30.58 -57.01 0.52
C PRO A 98 -29.51 -58.12 0.61
#